data_AF-A0A7Y4FP68-F1
#
_entry.id   AF-A0A7Y4FP68-F1
#
_cell.length_a   1.000
_cell.length_b   1.000
_cell.length_c   1.000
_cell.angle_alpha   90.00
_cell.angle_beta   90.00
_cell.angle_gamma   90.00
#
_symmetry.space_group_name_H-M   'P 1'
#
loop_
_entity.id
_entity.type
_entity.pdbx_description
1 polymer ?
#
loop_
_entity_poly.entity_id
_entity_poly.type
_entity_poly.pdbx_seq_one_letter_code
_entity_poly.pdbx_strand_id
1 'polypeptide(L)'
;MGNFEQKSDLSHVLVAAARLAPHQVKWVRLSKTQLRVLDSIKQHEEVTAQLIAKRCDLSPSWASSLLRSLYLRCYLTRVNVGLDFGGVEFRYRRLVSR
;
A
#
# COMPACT_ATOMS: atom_id res chain seq x y z
N MET A 1 -19.49 -24.97 -11.83
CA MET A 1 -18.72 -25.30 -10.61
C MET A 1 -17.35 -24.69 -10.78
N GLY A 2 -17.04 -23.59 -10.09
CA GLY A 2 -15.84 -22.78 -10.33
C GLY A 2 -14.67 -23.20 -9.43
N ASN A 3 -13.50 -23.40 -10.05
CA ASN A 3 -12.24 -23.79 -9.42
C ASN A 3 -11.82 -22.85 -8.27
N PHE A 4 -11.80 -23.37 -7.03
CA PHE A 4 -11.26 -22.71 -5.84
C PHE A 4 -10.07 -23.47 -5.20
N GLU A 5 -9.42 -24.39 -5.92
CA GLU A 5 -8.50 -25.38 -5.31
C GLU A 5 -7.03 -25.27 -5.76
N GLN A 6 -6.50 -24.07 -5.99
CA GLN A 6 -5.07 -23.91 -6.35
C GLN A 6 -4.36 -22.75 -5.63
N LYS A 7 -4.75 -22.44 -4.38
CA LYS A 7 -4.06 -21.44 -3.55
C LYS A 7 -2.99 -22.03 -2.62
N SER A 8 -3.05 -23.33 -2.30
CA SER A 8 -2.16 -24.00 -1.35
C SER A 8 -0.73 -24.16 -1.87
N ASP A 9 -0.55 -24.67 -3.08
CA ASP A 9 0.80 -25.02 -3.60
C ASP A 9 1.68 -23.79 -3.84
N LEU A 10 1.11 -22.71 -4.38
CA LEU A 10 1.82 -21.44 -4.55
C LEU A 10 2.29 -20.88 -3.20
N SER A 11 1.47 -21.01 -2.15
CA SER A 11 1.84 -20.56 -0.81
C SER A 11 3.01 -21.35 -0.22
N HIS A 12 3.07 -22.67 -0.44
CA HIS A 12 4.13 -23.51 0.12
C HIS A 12 5.48 -23.24 -0.53
N VAL A 13 5.51 -23.07 -1.86
CA VAL A 13 6.73 -22.72 -2.60
C VAL A 13 7.23 -21.33 -2.20
N LEU A 14 6.34 -20.34 -2.06
CA LEU A 14 6.70 -19.00 -1.61
C LEU A 14 7.24 -18.99 -0.18
N VAL A 15 6.65 -19.78 0.72
CA VAL A 15 7.14 -19.95 2.10
C VAL A 15 8.51 -20.62 2.12
N ALA A 16 8.73 -21.66 1.31
CA ALA A 16 10.03 -22.31 1.19
C ALA A 16 11.10 -21.34 0.66
N ALA A 17 10.79 -20.57 -0.39
CA ALA A 17 11.69 -19.55 -0.93
C ALA A 17 11.98 -18.43 0.09
N ALA A 18 10.97 -17.97 0.83
CA ALA A 18 11.13 -16.97 1.88
C ALA A 18 12.06 -17.43 3.01
N ARG A 19 12.04 -18.73 3.34
CA ARG A 19 12.95 -19.34 4.33
C ARG A 19 14.40 -19.40 3.86
N LEU A 20 14.65 -19.48 2.55
CA LEU A 20 16.01 -19.47 1.99
C LEU A 20 16.67 -18.08 2.09
N ALA A 21 15.87 -17.00 2.05
CA ALA A 21 16.38 -15.63 2.09
C ALA A 21 15.59 -14.72 3.05
N PRO A 22 15.57 -15.01 4.36
CA PRO A 22 14.74 -14.29 5.34
C PRO A 22 15.14 -12.81 5.45
N HIS A 23 16.41 -12.50 5.20
CA HIS A 23 16.88 -11.13 5.15
C HIS A 23 16.25 -10.37 3.98
N GLN A 24 16.15 -10.94 2.77
CA GLN A 24 15.48 -10.29 1.62
C GLN A 24 14.00 -10.07 1.90
N VAL A 25 13.34 -11.05 2.51
CA VAL A 25 11.92 -10.96 2.90
C VAL A 25 11.70 -9.78 3.85
N LYS A 26 12.63 -9.53 4.78
CA LYS A 26 12.53 -8.38 5.70
C LYS A 26 12.48 -7.04 4.97
N TRP A 27 13.13 -6.91 3.82
CA TRP A 27 13.19 -5.67 3.04
C TRP A 27 11.88 -5.44 2.28
N VAL A 28 11.23 -6.53 1.86
CA VAL A 28 9.93 -6.50 1.17
C VAL A 28 8.76 -6.58 2.17
N ARG A 29 8.99 -6.85 3.45
CA ARG A 29 7.91 -6.89 4.43
C ARG A 29 7.40 -5.47 4.70
N LEU A 30 6.09 -5.31 4.69
CA LEU A 30 5.43 -4.09 5.13
C LEU A 30 5.22 -4.14 6.64
N SER A 31 5.27 -2.98 7.29
CA SER A 31 4.90 -2.87 8.71
C SER A 31 3.40 -3.06 8.89
N LYS A 32 2.97 -3.40 10.12
CA LYS A 32 1.54 -3.56 10.44
C LYS A 32 0.74 -2.29 10.13
N THR A 33 1.32 -1.12 10.38
CA THR A 33 0.69 0.17 10.06
C THR A 33 0.60 0.41 8.56
N GLN A 34 1.65 0.06 7.80
CA GLN A 34 1.62 0.17 6.33
C GLN A 34 0.53 -0.73 5.72
N LEU A 35 0.38 -1.96 6.23
CA LEU A 35 -0.68 -2.86 5.81
C LEU A 35 -2.07 -2.29 6.14
N ARG A 36 -2.27 -1.79 7.36
CA ARG A 36 -3.53 -1.12 7.76
C ARG A 36 -3.87 0.07 6.85
N VAL A 37 -2.88 0.89 6.49
CA VAL A 37 -3.06 2.01 5.57
C VAL A 37 -3.42 1.53 4.17
N LEU A 38 -2.79 0.46 3.67
CA LEU A 38 -3.18 -0.11 2.39
C LEU A 38 -4.62 -0.62 2.44
N ASP A 39 -4.97 -1.39 3.47
CA ASP A 39 -6.30 -1.99 3.67
C ASP A 39 -7.42 -0.95 3.78
N SER A 40 -7.12 0.25 4.27
CA SER A 40 -8.10 1.35 4.35
C SER A 40 -8.37 2.06 3.02
N ILE A 41 -7.59 1.77 1.97
CA ILE A 41 -7.76 2.30 0.60
C ILE A 41 -8.52 1.28 -0.23
N LYS A 42 -9.72 1.64 -0.70
CA LYS A 42 -10.54 0.76 -1.57
C LYS A 42 -9.95 0.69 -2.98
N GLN A 43 -10.34 -0.34 -3.74
CA GLN A 43 -9.98 -0.42 -5.15
C GLN A 43 -10.55 0.78 -5.92
N HIS A 44 -9.75 1.35 -6.82
CA HIS A 44 -10.05 2.55 -7.61
C HIS A 44 -10.30 3.85 -6.82
N GLU A 45 -10.11 3.84 -5.50
CA GLU A 45 -10.26 5.03 -4.67
C GLU A 45 -8.98 5.88 -4.66
N GLU A 46 -9.15 7.18 -4.86
CA GLU A 46 -8.09 8.16 -4.60
C GLU A 46 -8.19 8.69 -3.17
N VAL A 47 -7.06 8.67 -2.46
CA VAL A 47 -6.99 9.13 -1.07
C VAL A 47 -5.93 10.21 -0.90
N THR A 48 -6.16 11.08 0.07
CA THR A 48 -5.20 12.08 0.53
C THR A 48 -4.62 11.68 1.88
N ALA A 49 -3.51 12.28 2.27
CA ALA A 49 -2.93 12.06 3.61
C ALA A 49 -3.90 12.42 4.74
N GLN A 50 -4.72 13.46 4.56
CA GLN A 50 -5.72 13.88 5.53
C GLN A 50 -6.84 12.85 5.71
N LEU A 51 -7.30 12.23 4.61
CA LEU A 51 -8.31 11.20 4.66
C LEU A 51 -7.80 9.95 5.37
N ILE A 52 -6.57 9.53 5.07
CA ILE A 52 -5.94 8.36 5.72
C ILE A 52 -5.66 8.61 7.19
N ALA A 53 -5.22 9.81 7.54
CA ALA A 53 -5.04 10.23 8.93
C ALA A 53 -6.33 10.01 9.75
N LYS A 54 -7.49 10.42 9.20
CA LYS A 54 -8.80 10.20 9.84
C LYS A 54 -9.19 8.72 9.90
N ARG A 55 -8.97 7.95 8.84
CA ARG A 55 -9.37 6.52 8.77
C ARG A 55 -8.54 5.62 9.66
N CYS A 56 -7.25 5.91 9.79
CA CYS A 56 -6.30 5.06 10.49
C CYS A 56 -5.90 5.59 11.86
N ASP A 57 -6.49 6.71 12.30
CA ASP A 57 -6.16 7.43 13.53
C ASP A 57 -4.65 7.75 13.64
N LEU A 58 -4.14 8.44 12.62
CA LEU A 58 -2.73 8.80 12.48
C LEU A 58 -2.60 10.31 12.37
N SER A 59 -1.44 10.86 12.72
CA SER A 59 -1.15 12.25 12.39
C SER A 59 -1.04 12.44 10.87
N PRO A 60 -1.47 13.59 10.32
CA PRO A 60 -1.38 13.85 8.88
C PRO A 60 0.04 13.76 8.31
N SER A 61 1.05 14.19 9.07
CA SER A 61 2.46 14.10 8.68
C SER A 61 2.94 12.66 8.59
N TRP A 62 2.50 11.80 9.52
CA TRP A 62 2.85 10.39 9.51
C TRP A 62 2.12 9.63 8.40
N ALA A 63 0.84 9.91 8.20
CA ALA A 63 0.07 9.37 7.07
C ALA A 63 0.73 9.72 5.72
N SER A 64 1.17 10.98 5.55
CA SER A 64 1.90 11.41 4.35
C SER A 64 3.20 10.64 4.14
N SER A 65 3.98 10.43 5.20
CA SER A 65 5.23 9.66 5.15
C SER A 65 4.99 8.18 4.80
N LEU A 66 3.93 7.57 5.37
CA LEU A 66 3.53 6.20 5.07
C LEU A 66 3.09 6.04 3.62
N LEU A 67 2.23 6.94 3.11
CA LEU A 67 1.78 6.94 1.72
C LEU A 67 2.95 7.11 0.74
N ARG A 68 3.89 8.02 1.05
CA ARG A 68 5.11 8.19 0.25
C ARG A 68 5.96 6.93 0.24
N SER A 69 6.14 6.27 1.39
CA SER A 69 6.89 5.02 1.49
C SER A 69 6.25 3.89 0.67
N LEU A 70 4.92 3.76 0.74
CA LEU A 70 4.16 2.79 -0.05
C LEU A 70 4.23 3.07 -1.55
N TYR A 71 4.19 4.34 -1.95
CA TYR A 71 4.41 4.78 -3.33
C TYR A 71 5.81 4.42 -3.83
N LEU A 72 6.88 4.72 -3.06
CA LEU A 72 8.25 4.39 -3.45
C LEU A 72 8.50 2.88 -3.60
N ARG A 73 7.67 2.07 -2.94
CA ARG A 73 7.69 0.61 -3.03
C ARG A 73 6.68 0.07 -4.06
N CYS A 74 6.14 0.93 -4.91
CA CYS A 74 5.24 0.61 -6.02
C CYS A 74 3.90 -0.05 -5.61
N TYR A 75 3.46 0.08 -4.36
CA TYR A 75 2.12 -0.37 -3.95
C TYR A 75 1.02 0.64 -4.34
N LEU A 76 1.40 1.91 -4.47
CA LEU A 76 0.51 3.01 -4.79
C LEU A 76 1.03 3.78 -6.01
N THR A 77 0.11 4.38 -6.75
CA THR A 77 0.40 5.47 -7.70
C THR A 77 0.12 6.81 -7.03
N ARG A 78 0.84 7.86 -7.42
CA ARG A 78 0.66 9.21 -6.89
C ARG A 78 0.43 10.22 -8.02
N VAL A 79 -0.53 11.11 -7.83
CA VAL A 79 -0.77 12.27 -8.70
C VAL A 79 -0.59 13.55 -7.88
N ASN A 80 -0.04 14.58 -8.53
CA ASN A 80 0.12 15.90 -7.93
C ASN A 80 -1.00 16.79 -8.47
N VAL A 81 -1.78 17.39 -7.58
CA VAL A 81 -2.88 18.29 -7.94
C VAL A 81 -2.52 19.68 -7.43
N GLY A 82 -2.45 20.67 -8.33
CA GLY A 82 -2.28 22.07 -7.95
C GLY A 82 -3.57 22.59 -7.31
N LEU A 83 -3.43 23.38 -6.24
CA LEU A 83 -4.56 24.02 -5.57
C LEU A 83 -4.76 25.45 -6.11
N ASP A 84 -6.01 25.91 -6.16
CA ASP A 84 -6.39 27.20 -6.76
C ASP A 84 -5.73 28.42 -6.07
N PHE A 85 -5.40 28.30 -4.79
CA PHE A 85 -4.75 29.34 -3.99
C PHE A 85 -3.23 29.11 -3.82
N GLY A 86 -2.65 28.26 -4.67
CA GLY A 86 -1.27 27.82 -4.57
C GLY A 86 -1.07 26.61 -3.65
N GLY A 87 0.06 25.94 -3.85
CA GLY A 87 0.37 24.67 -3.18
C GLY A 87 0.02 23.44 -4.02
N VAL A 88 0.41 22.27 -3.50
CA VAL A 88 0.23 20.97 -4.16
C VAL A 88 -0.38 19.99 -3.17
N GLU A 89 -1.48 19.35 -3.57
CA GLU A 89 -2.05 18.21 -2.87
C GLU A 89 -1.62 16.91 -3.57
N PHE A 90 -1.14 15.95 -2.79
CA PHE A 90 -0.82 14.61 -3.28
C PHE A 90 -1.99 13.67 -3.10
N ARG A 91 -2.44 13.05 -4.19
CA ARG A 91 -3.46 12.00 -4.21
C ARG A 91 -2.83 10.65 -4.53
N TYR A 92 -3.28 9.62 -3.84
CA TYR A 92 -2.74 8.27 -3.94
C TYR A 92 -3.83 7.27 -4.30
N ARG A 93 -3.51 6.28 -5.12
CA ARG A 93 -4.42 5.17 -5.49
C ARG A 93 -3.66 3.85 -5.44
N ARG A 94 -4.33 2.74 -5.14
CA ARG A 94 -3.72 1.40 -5.30
C ARG A 94 -3.33 1.16 -6.76
N LEU A 95 -2.13 0.61 -6.95
CA LEU A 95 -1.73 0.08 -8.25
C LEU A 95 -2.55 -1.18 -8.51
N VAL A 96 -3.46 -1.13 -9.49
CA VAL A 96 -4.20 -2.30 -9.96
C VAL A 96 -3.41 -2.87 -11.13
N SER A 97 -2.99 -4.13 -11.02
CA SER A 97 -2.44 -4.85 -12.18
C SER A 97 -3.55 -4.93 -13.23
N ARG A 98 -3.27 -4.45 -14.44
CA ARG A 98 -4.19 -4.56 -15.58
C ARG A 98 -4.36 -6.01 -15.98
#